data_AF-A0A2H0BSK1-F1
#
_entry.id   AF-A0A2H0BSK1-F1
#
_cell.length_a   1.000
_cell.length_b   1.000
_cell.length_c   1.000
_cell.angle_alpha   90.00
_cell.angle_beta   90.00
_cell.angle_gamma   90.00
#
_symmetry.space_group_name_H-M   'P 1'
#
loop_
_entity.id
_entity.type
_entity.pdbx_description
1 polymer ?
#
loop_
_entity_poly.entity_id
_entity_poly.type
_entity_poly.pdbx_seq_one_letter_code
_entity_poly.pdbx_strand_id
1 'polypeptide(L)'
;MVRFLRYLRMNDPVPRSLGLAAAVFLFFALTTSAHAAEITIFHMADGSYYHPASGIHGTTEEEVLQQLKTTSNSATLVSAPVIPTATSAVASRVKAPKVFQMADGTFYHPGSGLHAASANDLYIKLGLDPNNLIFEDTSDSLSADVEQKPPMIAAVERAQASLQKQIDEDEAKLSAPEIVTSDATWRDVTLAVWNKRTEEITFLKGKKNGTQLQLEQDADVKVARTNYVNSEYVLGDKDTLVVAVRYPILKKIATSKYEVHDVVYSPFSKDLYVPEVIQEGENYINDVVDQAFQVMRDKQVPSRAYPGKLMADVVDKDLLKTLIIIEHSDITSLSRNPEDAVNRVLATFGLNKGSTYNYAKSGAGALGIAQFMPSTYTSFVRRTQLALTPDFEAGMFDHENAVRAQAAYLDDALASLPSVAREIGMGDAKVKEYLAASYNGGYAKVKTAMQIWDEQISGELAPYEIKSRSRLHAETIQYVKKLRYALPQIMGMNPQTQTI
;
A
#
# COMPACT_ATOMS: atom_id res chain seq x y z
N MET A 1 -2.05 -17.72 -54.72
CA MET A 1 -2.68 -18.88 -54.04
C MET A 1 -2.54 -18.63 -52.53
N VAL A 2 -3.47 -17.86 -51.92
CA VAL A 2 -4.65 -18.32 -51.11
C VAL A 2 -4.18 -18.75 -49.70
N ARG A 3 -4.67 -18.31 -48.53
CA ARG A 3 -5.74 -17.41 -47.98
C ARG A 3 -5.42 -17.25 -46.46
N PHE A 4 -5.54 -16.07 -45.81
CA PHE A 4 -6.68 -15.53 -45.02
C PHE A 4 -7.25 -16.47 -43.93
N LEU A 5 -7.41 -16.08 -42.65
CA LEU A 5 -8.48 -15.19 -42.15
C LEU A 5 -8.23 -14.51 -40.78
N ARG A 6 -8.62 -13.23 -40.72
CA ARG A 6 -9.02 -12.43 -39.54
C ARG A 6 -10.52 -12.61 -39.27
N TYR A 7 -10.97 -12.33 -38.03
CA TYR A 7 -12.34 -11.86 -37.75
C TYR A 7 -12.32 -10.74 -36.70
N LEU A 8 -12.83 -9.57 -37.09
CA LEU A 8 -13.94 -8.83 -36.47
C LEU A 8 -14.00 -7.41 -37.06
N ARG A 9 -15.11 -7.14 -37.78
CA ARG A 9 -15.60 -5.82 -38.19
C ARG A 9 -16.73 -5.42 -37.24
N MET A 10 -16.80 -4.14 -36.90
CA MET A 10 -18.07 -3.40 -36.85
C MET A 10 -17.83 -2.01 -37.43
N ASN A 11 -18.69 -1.63 -38.38
CA ASN A 11 -18.85 -0.28 -38.93
C ASN A 11 -19.85 0.48 -38.04
N ASP A 12 -19.68 1.80 -37.89
CA ASP A 12 -20.60 2.85 -38.39
C ASP A 12 -20.30 4.25 -37.76
N PRO A 13 -20.82 5.36 -38.32
CA PRO A 13 -19.99 6.50 -38.72
C PRO A 13 -20.02 7.72 -37.78
N VAL A 14 -19.01 8.57 -38.01
CA VAL A 14 -18.85 9.95 -37.54
C VAL A 14 -19.96 10.87 -38.05
N PRO A 15 -20.42 11.84 -37.23
CA PRO A 15 -20.90 13.12 -37.74
C PRO A 15 -19.92 14.26 -37.44
N ARG A 16 -19.71 15.11 -38.45
CA ARG A 16 -19.09 16.44 -38.35
C ARG A 16 -20.17 17.47 -37.99
N SER A 17 -19.88 18.36 -37.05
CA SER A 17 -20.40 19.75 -36.98
C SER A 17 -19.55 20.54 -35.97
N LEU A 18 -18.77 21.53 -36.42
CA LEU A 18 -19.10 22.98 -36.47
C LEU A 18 -19.13 23.69 -35.11
N GLY A 19 -18.14 24.57 -34.92
CA GLY A 19 -18.24 25.90 -34.27
C GLY A 19 -18.46 25.96 -32.76
N LEU A 20 -17.53 26.54 -32.01
CA LEU A 20 -17.57 27.97 -31.64
C LEU A 20 -16.36 28.32 -30.77
N ALA A 21 -15.76 29.47 -31.05
CA ALA A 21 -14.79 30.11 -30.19
C ALA A 21 -15.48 30.66 -28.93
N ALA A 22 -14.84 30.52 -27.77
CA ALA A 22 -15.13 31.34 -26.60
C ALA A 22 -13.80 31.67 -25.91
N ALA A 23 -13.37 32.91 -26.06
CA ALA A 23 -12.33 33.53 -25.27
C ALA A 23 -12.85 33.75 -23.84
N VAL A 24 -12.07 33.39 -22.83
CA VAL A 24 -12.29 33.81 -21.45
C VAL A 24 -11.08 34.63 -21.00
N PHE A 25 -11.37 35.86 -20.61
CA PHE A 25 -10.43 36.86 -20.12
C PHE A 25 -9.90 36.49 -18.73
N LEU A 26 -8.58 36.59 -18.56
CA LEU A 26 -7.95 36.73 -17.24
C LEU A 26 -8.31 38.10 -16.64
N PHE A 27 -8.71 38.12 -15.38
CA PHE A 27 -8.56 39.29 -14.51
C PHE A 27 -7.82 38.89 -13.23
N PHE A 28 -6.63 39.47 -13.06
CA PHE A 28 -5.94 39.54 -11.77
C PHE A 28 -6.55 40.68 -10.96
N ALA A 29 -6.95 40.40 -9.72
CA ALA A 29 -7.12 41.41 -8.69
C ALA A 29 -6.37 40.95 -7.43
N LEU A 30 -5.26 41.64 -7.15
CA LEU A 30 -4.55 41.59 -5.88
C LEU A 30 -5.36 42.41 -4.87
N THR A 31 -5.89 41.75 -3.85
CA THR A 31 -6.36 42.41 -2.62
C THR A 31 -5.69 41.75 -1.43
N THR A 32 -4.83 42.50 -0.75
CA THR A 32 -4.26 42.15 0.55
C THR A 32 -5.32 42.37 1.63
N SER A 33 -5.86 41.30 2.20
CA SER A 33 -6.70 41.33 3.39
C SER A 33 -6.19 40.31 4.40
N ALA A 34 -5.95 40.78 5.63
CA ALA A 34 -5.59 39.96 6.77
C ALA A 34 -6.62 38.83 6.93
N HIS A 35 -6.17 37.58 6.80
CA HIS A 35 -7.03 36.42 6.92
C HIS A 35 -7.52 36.31 8.37
N ALA A 36 -8.81 36.56 8.57
CA ALA A 36 -9.53 35.89 9.64
C ALA A 36 -9.41 34.38 9.37
N ALA A 37 -9.01 33.60 10.36
CA ALA A 37 -8.95 32.15 10.22
C ALA A 37 -10.35 31.67 9.80
N GLU A 38 -10.47 31.13 8.58
CA GLU A 38 -11.72 30.53 8.13
C GLU A 38 -12.05 29.35 9.03
N ILE A 39 -13.20 29.41 9.68
CA ILE A 39 -13.71 28.31 10.51
C ILE A 39 -14.24 27.25 9.54
N THR A 40 -13.51 26.14 9.41
CA THR A 40 -13.92 25.03 8.55
C THR A 40 -14.89 24.11 9.30
N ILE A 41 -16.13 24.00 8.82
CA ILE A 41 -17.15 23.06 9.31
C ILE A 41 -17.41 22.02 8.22
N PHE A 42 -17.39 20.75 8.59
CA PHE A 42 -17.63 19.62 7.69
C PHE A 42 -19.09 19.22 7.74
N HIS A 43 -19.70 19.01 6.58
CA HIS A 43 -21.00 18.36 6.45
C HIS A 43 -20.78 16.85 6.30
N MET A 44 -21.36 16.08 7.22
CA MET A 44 -21.15 14.65 7.37
C MET A 44 -22.16 13.85 6.54
N ALA A 45 -21.85 12.58 6.25
CA ALA A 45 -22.72 11.72 5.44
C ALA A 45 -24.08 11.42 6.09
N ASP A 46 -24.19 11.57 7.41
CA ASP A 46 -25.44 11.41 8.18
C ASP A 46 -26.28 12.70 8.24
N GLY A 47 -25.85 13.78 7.56
CA GLY A 47 -26.52 15.07 7.55
C GLY A 47 -26.17 16.00 8.71
N SER A 48 -25.25 15.59 9.61
CA SER A 48 -24.74 16.44 10.69
C SER A 48 -23.59 17.34 10.26
N TYR A 49 -23.24 18.31 11.10
CA TYR A 49 -22.13 19.24 10.92
C TYR A 49 -21.09 19.05 12.03
N TYR A 50 -19.81 19.14 11.68
CA TYR A 50 -18.68 18.87 12.58
C TYR A 50 -17.57 19.89 12.44
N HIS A 51 -17.04 20.39 13.56
CA HIS A 51 -15.86 21.24 13.58
C HIS A 51 -14.64 20.50 14.18
N PRO A 52 -13.58 20.23 13.38
CA PRO A 52 -12.52 19.29 13.75
C PRO A 52 -11.63 19.78 14.89
N ALA A 53 -11.43 21.09 15.01
CA ALA A 53 -10.52 21.63 16.02
C ALA A 53 -11.14 21.67 17.43
N SER A 54 -12.46 21.65 17.54
CA SER A 54 -13.17 21.69 18.84
C SER A 54 -13.90 20.39 19.18
N GLY A 55 -14.11 19.49 18.22
CA GLY A 55 -14.90 18.28 18.41
C GLY A 55 -16.41 18.53 18.52
N ILE A 56 -16.89 19.72 18.13
CA ILE A 56 -18.30 20.11 18.25
C ILE A 56 -19.10 19.51 17.09
N HIS A 57 -20.27 18.96 17.42
CA HIS A 57 -21.26 18.44 16.47
C HIS A 57 -22.58 19.20 16.58
N GLY A 58 -23.29 19.31 15.46
CA GLY A 58 -24.63 19.91 15.40
C GLY A 58 -25.44 19.36 14.23
N THR A 59 -26.75 19.52 14.30
CA THR A 59 -27.66 19.16 13.20
C THR A 59 -27.71 20.22 12.11
N THR A 60 -27.20 21.43 12.39
CA THR A 60 -27.02 22.52 11.42
C THR A 60 -25.66 23.21 11.60
N GLU A 61 -25.19 23.88 10.55
CA GLU A 61 -23.95 24.66 10.59
C GLU A 61 -24.03 25.81 11.62
N GLU A 62 -25.17 26.53 11.68
CA GLU A 62 -25.42 27.56 12.69
C GLU A 62 -25.31 27.04 14.13
N GLU A 63 -25.76 25.81 14.40
CA GLU A 63 -25.69 25.20 15.73
C GLU A 63 -24.22 25.00 16.17
N VAL A 64 -23.38 24.48 15.26
CA VAL A 64 -21.94 24.33 15.48
C VAL A 64 -21.26 25.69 15.67
N LEU A 65 -21.61 26.69 14.86
CA LEU A 65 -21.08 28.06 14.97
C LEU A 65 -21.47 28.74 16.29
N GLN A 66 -22.69 28.52 16.77
CA GLN A 66 -23.17 29.11 18.02
C GLN A 66 -22.46 28.48 19.23
N GLN A 67 -22.23 27.16 19.20
CA GLN A 67 -21.45 26.45 20.21
C GLN A 67 -19.96 26.87 20.20
N LEU A 68 -19.38 27.17 19.04
CA LEU A 68 -18.03 27.72 18.94
C LEU A 68 -17.92 29.12 19.58
N LYS A 69 -18.95 29.95 19.42
CA LYS A 69 -19.03 31.30 20.03
C LYS A 69 -19.18 31.25 21.55
N THR A 70 -19.95 30.30 22.09
CA THR A 70 -20.11 30.15 23.55
C THR A 70 -18.84 29.59 24.21
N THR A 71 -18.13 28.71 23.52
CA THR A 71 -16.85 28.15 23.98
C THR A 71 -15.74 29.21 24.01
N SER A 72 -15.73 30.13 23.04
CA SER A 72 -14.75 31.23 22.96
C SER A 72 -14.94 32.32 24.02
N ASN A 73 -16.15 32.48 24.56
CA ASN A 73 -16.48 33.52 25.56
C ASN A 73 -16.30 33.06 27.02
N SER A 74 -15.89 31.81 27.26
CA SER A 74 -15.69 31.28 28.62
C SER A 74 -14.25 31.41 29.15
N ALA A 75 -13.37 32.10 28.41
CA ALA A 75 -12.01 32.41 28.84
C ALA A 75 -11.95 33.77 29.58
N THR A 76 -12.47 33.83 30.81
CA THR A 76 -12.36 35.04 31.64
C THR A 76 -11.12 34.99 32.54
N LEU A 77 -10.27 36.01 32.38
CA LEU A 77 -9.18 36.41 33.28
C LEU A 77 -9.64 36.48 34.75
N VAL A 78 -8.88 35.87 35.67
CA VAL A 78 -9.01 36.14 37.11
C VAL A 78 -7.65 36.48 37.72
N SER A 79 -7.62 37.66 38.34
CA SER A 79 -6.56 38.28 39.12
C SER A 79 -6.29 37.61 40.47
N ALA A 80 -5.08 37.83 40.99
CA ALA A 80 -4.57 37.36 42.29
C ALA A 80 -5.22 38.08 43.52
N PRO A 81 -4.91 37.71 44.79
CA PRO A 81 -5.88 37.03 45.64
C PRO A 81 -6.30 37.81 46.91
N VAL A 82 -7.45 37.42 47.47
CA VAL A 82 -7.84 37.71 48.86
C VAL A 82 -8.10 36.39 49.57
N ILE A 83 -7.41 36.16 50.69
CA ILE A 83 -7.59 35.00 51.58
C ILE A 83 -8.88 35.20 52.38
N PRO A 84 -9.79 34.20 52.39
CA PRO A 84 -10.03 33.45 53.64
C PRO A 84 -10.30 31.94 53.46
N THR A 85 -9.69 31.20 54.39
CA THR A 85 -10.21 30.03 55.13
C THR A 85 -10.63 28.75 54.39
N ALA A 86 -9.78 27.74 54.56
CA ALA A 86 -10.02 26.30 54.62
C ALA A 86 -11.39 25.78 54.15
N THR A 87 -11.43 25.30 52.90
CA THR A 87 -12.32 24.22 52.49
C THR A 87 -11.53 23.36 51.50
N SER A 88 -11.47 22.04 51.73
CA SER A 88 -10.68 21.08 50.95
C SER A 88 -11.02 21.15 49.45
N ALA A 89 -10.10 21.69 48.66
CA ALA A 89 -10.15 21.61 47.21
C ALA A 89 -9.72 20.20 46.77
N VAL A 90 -10.64 19.48 46.14
CA VAL A 90 -10.33 18.22 45.44
C VAL A 90 -9.51 18.60 44.20
N ALA A 91 -8.20 18.35 44.23
CA ALA A 91 -7.35 18.54 43.06
C ALA A 91 -7.88 17.65 41.92
N SER A 92 -8.28 18.26 40.81
CA SER A 92 -8.63 17.54 39.60
C SER A 92 -7.38 16.82 39.09
N ARG A 93 -7.36 15.49 39.21
CA ARG A 93 -6.27 14.68 38.69
C ARG A 93 -6.34 14.60 37.16
N VAL A 94 -5.19 14.57 36.50
CA VAL A 94 -5.06 14.56 35.04
C VAL A 94 -4.66 13.16 34.58
N LYS A 95 -5.23 12.64 33.48
CA LYS A 95 -4.84 11.34 32.93
C LYS A 95 -3.38 11.40 32.45
N ALA A 96 -2.57 10.43 32.86
CA ALA A 96 -1.17 10.36 32.41
C ALA A 96 -1.11 10.15 30.88
N PRO A 97 -0.37 10.97 30.11
CA PRO A 97 -0.14 10.69 28.71
C PRO A 97 0.73 9.43 28.54
N LYS A 98 0.53 8.73 27.43
CA LYS A 98 1.24 7.49 27.12
C LYS A 98 2.72 7.79 26.85
N VAL A 99 3.61 7.15 27.60
CA VAL A 99 5.06 7.22 27.43
C VAL A 99 5.60 5.81 27.20
N PHE A 100 6.68 5.69 26.44
CA PHE A 100 7.25 4.41 26.03
C PHE A 100 8.63 4.25 26.64
N GLN A 101 8.93 3.09 27.21
CA GLN A 101 10.29 2.75 27.61
C GLN A 101 11.05 2.24 26.38
N MET A 102 12.19 2.86 26.12
CA MET A 102 13.09 2.55 25.02
C MET A 102 14.05 1.43 25.42
N ALA A 103 14.68 0.78 24.42
CA ALA A 103 15.62 -0.31 24.65
C ALA A 103 16.87 0.10 25.45
N ASP A 104 17.24 1.38 25.43
CA ASP A 104 18.34 1.96 26.20
C ASP A 104 17.96 2.32 27.66
N GLY A 105 16.73 2.02 28.07
CA GLY A 105 16.19 2.29 29.40
C GLY A 105 15.62 3.71 29.57
N THR A 106 15.73 4.58 28.56
CA THR A 106 15.10 5.91 28.59
C THR A 106 13.61 5.84 28.30
N PHE A 107 12.87 6.91 28.59
CA PHE A 107 11.45 7.05 28.31
C PHE A 107 11.23 8.10 27.22
N TYR A 108 10.29 7.84 26.30
CA TYR A 108 9.96 8.67 25.14
C TYR A 108 8.47 9.03 25.10
N HIS A 109 8.15 10.27 24.74
CA HIS A 109 6.78 10.72 24.49
C HIS A 109 6.59 11.09 23.00
N PRO A 110 5.74 10.37 22.25
CA PRO A 110 5.64 10.52 20.79
C PRO A 110 5.09 11.87 20.35
N GLY A 111 4.17 12.45 21.12
CA GLY A 111 3.55 13.74 20.76
C GLY A 111 4.48 14.94 20.91
N SER A 112 5.56 14.84 21.69
CA SER A 112 6.48 15.96 21.96
C SER A 112 7.92 15.72 21.52
N GLY A 113 8.29 14.48 21.21
CA GLY A 113 9.67 14.12 20.87
C GLY A 113 10.64 14.13 22.06
N LEU A 114 10.15 14.25 23.29
CA LEU A 114 10.99 14.38 24.48
C LEU A 114 11.45 13.00 24.99
N HIS A 115 12.70 12.97 25.51
CA HIS A 115 13.30 11.82 26.18
C HIS A 115 13.66 12.15 27.64
N ALA A 116 13.60 11.16 28.53
CA ALA A 116 14.11 11.29 29.90
C ALA A 116 14.60 9.96 30.47
N ALA A 117 15.41 10.02 31.54
CA ALA A 117 15.94 8.82 32.20
C ALA A 117 14.88 8.06 33.02
N SER A 118 13.76 8.71 33.35
CA SER A 118 12.62 8.09 34.03
C SER A 118 11.30 8.66 33.49
N ALA A 119 10.20 7.91 33.66
CA ALA A 119 8.86 8.38 33.30
C ALA A 119 8.48 9.67 34.06
N ASN A 120 8.83 9.79 35.34
CA ASN A 120 8.56 10.99 36.13
C ASN A 120 9.29 12.22 35.58
N ASP A 121 10.57 12.07 35.22
CA ASP A 121 11.32 13.16 34.59
C ASP A 121 10.70 13.57 33.25
N LEU A 122 10.15 12.60 32.51
CA LEU A 122 9.47 12.87 31.25
C LEU A 122 8.16 13.63 31.47
N TYR A 123 7.36 13.26 32.49
CA TYR A 123 6.14 13.99 32.84
C TYR A 123 6.43 15.43 33.31
N ILE A 124 7.49 15.61 34.11
CA ILE A 124 7.95 16.94 34.51
C ILE A 124 8.35 17.77 33.28
N LYS A 125 9.06 17.16 32.31
CA LYS A 125 9.40 17.82 31.03
C LYS A 125 8.19 18.15 30.17
N LEU A 126 7.08 17.42 30.32
CA LEU A 126 5.79 17.71 29.69
C LEU A 126 4.97 18.77 30.44
N GLY A 127 5.48 19.31 31.55
CA GLY A 127 4.77 20.29 32.39
C GLY A 127 3.69 19.66 33.27
N LEU A 128 3.77 18.36 33.54
CA LEU A 128 2.82 17.61 34.36
C LEU A 128 3.42 17.33 35.75
N ASP A 129 2.60 17.44 36.81
CA ASP A 129 2.96 16.99 38.16
C ASP A 129 2.70 15.49 38.29
N PRO A 130 3.73 14.64 38.41
CA PRO A 130 3.57 13.19 38.52
C PRO A 130 2.67 12.75 39.69
N ASN A 131 2.56 13.56 40.75
CA ASN A 131 1.73 13.26 41.91
C ASN A 131 0.23 13.51 41.68
N ASN A 132 -0.10 14.23 40.61
CA ASN A 132 -1.48 14.55 40.23
C ASN A 132 -1.92 13.78 38.97
N LEU A 133 -1.13 12.79 38.54
CA LEU A 133 -1.47 11.93 37.41
C LEU A 133 -2.28 10.71 37.86
N ILE A 134 -3.33 10.40 37.12
CA ILE A 134 -3.99 9.10 37.17
C ILE A 134 -3.29 8.21 36.16
N PHE A 135 -2.58 7.21 36.68
CA PHE A 135 -2.13 6.06 35.92
C PHE A 135 -3.28 5.06 35.90
N GLU A 136 -3.64 4.55 34.72
CA GLU A 136 -4.58 3.43 34.66
C GLU A 136 -3.93 2.23 35.35
N ASP A 137 -4.47 1.84 36.50
CA ASP A 137 -4.00 0.67 37.26
C ASP A 137 -4.16 -0.57 36.38
N THR A 138 -3.03 -1.15 35.98
CA THR A 138 -2.97 -2.34 35.12
C THR A 138 -3.09 -3.64 35.91
N SER A 139 -3.48 -3.60 37.18
CA SER A 139 -3.45 -4.79 38.06
C SER A 139 -4.80 -5.43 38.40
N ASP A 140 -5.95 -4.89 37.98
CA ASP A 140 -7.26 -5.55 38.21
C ASP A 140 -8.19 -5.59 36.98
N SER A 141 -7.66 -5.27 35.79
CA SER A 141 -8.35 -5.37 34.49
C SER A 141 -7.63 -6.30 33.50
N LEU A 142 -6.92 -7.32 34.00
CA LEU A 142 -6.26 -8.37 33.19
C LEU A 142 -7.25 -9.35 32.52
N SER A 143 -8.45 -8.90 32.14
CA SER A 143 -9.37 -9.68 31.32
C SER A 143 -10.41 -8.83 30.56
N ALA A 144 -10.02 -7.76 29.88
CA ALA A 144 -10.78 -7.20 28.74
C ALA A 144 -10.06 -5.96 28.17
N ASP A 145 -9.07 -6.19 27.31
CA ASP A 145 -8.78 -5.42 26.08
C ASP A 145 -7.39 -5.85 25.57
N VAL A 146 -7.26 -7.15 25.31
CA VAL A 146 -6.43 -7.58 24.19
C VAL A 146 -7.15 -7.01 22.98
N GLU A 147 -6.49 -6.15 22.20
CA GLU A 147 -7.01 -5.71 20.90
C GLU A 147 -7.39 -6.96 20.10
N GLN A 148 -8.69 -7.31 20.13
CA GLN A 148 -9.17 -8.54 19.52
C GLN A 148 -9.13 -8.31 18.02
N LYS A 149 -8.18 -8.95 17.35
CA LYS A 149 -8.10 -8.96 15.89
C LYS A 149 -9.49 -9.27 15.31
N PRO A 150 -9.93 -8.57 14.24
CA PRO A 150 -11.22 -8.84 13.62
C PRO A 150 -11.37 -10.34 13.30
N PRO A 151 -12.55 -10.96 13.54
CA PRO A 151 -12.73 -12.40 13.43
C PRO A 151 -12.23 -13.00 12.12
N MET A 152 -12.44 -12.27 11.01
CA MET A 152 -12.01 -12.70 9.69
C MET A 152 -10.48 -12.71 9.51
N ILE A 153 -9.75 -11.71 9.99
CA ILE A 153 -8.28 -11.69 9.96
C ILE A 153 -7.75 -12.83 10.82
N ALA A 154 -8.33 -13.03 12.00
CA ALA A 154 -7.97 -14.15 12.86
C ALA A 154 -8.26 -15.51 12.18
N ALA A 155 -9.36 -15.65 11.44
CA ALA A 155 -9.68 -16.87 10.69
C ALA A 155 -8.68 -17.13 9.55
N VAL A 156 -8.28 -16.09 8.82
CA VAL A 156 -7.22 -16.18 7.80
C VAL A 156 -5.91 -16.67 8.42
N GLU A 157 -5.45 -16.04 9.51
CA GLU A 157 -4.21 -16.42 10.19
C GLU A 157 -4.25 -17.86 10.72
N ARG A 158 -5.37 -18.27 11.36
CA ARG A 158 -5.57 -19.66 11.83
C ARG A 158 -5.52 -20.67 10.68
N ALA A 159 -6.19 -20.36 9.57
CA ALA A 159 -6.22 -21.21 8.39
C ALA A 159 -4.84 -21.35 7.76
N GLN A 160 -4.12 -20.23 7.61
CA GLN A 160 -2.77 -20.22 7.05
C GLN A 160 -1.81 -21.02 7.93
N ALA A 161 -1.81 -20.79 9.24
CA ALA A 161 -0.95 -21.52 10.18
C ALA A 161 -1.26 -23.03 10.17
N SER A 162 -2.54 -23.41 10.08
CA SER A 162 -2.94 -24.81 10.04
C SER A 162 -2.49 -25.51 8.76
N LEU A 163 -2.59 -24.83 7.61
CA LEU A 163 -2.10 -25.36 6.33
C LEU A 163 -0.57 -25.42 6.30
N GLN A 164 0.12 -24.41 6.83
CA GLN A 164 1.58 -24.41 6.89
C GLN A 164 2.08 -25.57 7.75
N LYS A 165 1.45 -25.80 8.91
CA LYS A 165 1.77 -26.96 9.75
C LYS A 165 1.58 -28.29 9.01
N GLN A 166 0.53 -28.42 8.20
CA GLN A 166 0.32 -29.62 7.38
C GLN A 166 1.41 -29.79 6.32
N ILE A 167 1.87 -28.71 5.70
CA ILE A 167 3.00 -28.72 4.76
C ILE A 167 4.26 -29.17 5.48
N ASP A 168 4.61 -28.55 6.61
CA ASP A 168 5.80 -28.88 7.40
C ASP A 168 5.80 -30.37 7.84
N GLU A 169 4.64 -30.88 8.28
CA GLU A 169 4.46 -32.28 8.66
C GLU A 169 4.60 -33.24 7.47
N ASP A 170 4.15 -32.85 6.28
CA ASP A 170 4.29 -33.67 5.07
C ASP A 170 5.73 -33.64 4.54
N GLU A 171 6.37 -32.48 4.54
CA GLU A 171 7.78 -32.32 4.16
C GLU A 171 8.71 -33.10 5.10
N ALA A 172 8.44 -33.12 6.41
CA ALA A 172 9.21 -33.90 7.37
C ALA A 172 9.15 -35.42 7.13
N LYS A 173 8.13 -35.91 6.40
CA LYS A 173 8.00 -37.33 6.01
C LYS A 173 8.75 -37.63 4.71
N LEU A 174 9.11 -36.62 3.92
CA LEU A 174 9.83 -36.79 2.65
C LEU A 174 11.32 -36.96 2.92
N SER A 175 11.93 -37.92 2.22
CA SER A 175 13.40 -38.10 2.23
C SER A 175 14.12 -37.21 1.22
N ALA A 176 13.38 -36.67 0.24
CA ALA A 176 13.85 -35.73 -0.76
C ALA A 176 12.66 -34.94 -1.34
N PRO A 177 12.88 -33.73 -1.89
CA PRO A 177 11.84 -32.96 -2.57
C PRO A 177 11.23 -33.72 -3.75
N GLU A 178 9.93 -33.52 -4.00
CA GLU A 178 9.26 -34.08 -5.16
C GLU A 178 9.75 -33.39 -6.44
N ILE A 179 10.12 -34.18 -7.45
CA ILE A 179 10.57 -33.69 -8.75
C ILE A 179 9.62 -34.18 -9.84
N VAL A 180 9.06 -33.24 -10.59
CA VAL A 180 8.19 -33.51 -11.74
C VAL A 180 8.84 -33.08 -13.06
N THR A 181 8.53 -33.76 -14.16
CA THR A 181 9.13 -33.50 -15.48
C THR A 181 8.29 -32.58 -16.37
N SER A 182 7.11 -32.19 -15.92
CA SER A 182 6.19 -31.31 -16.66
C SER A 182 5.38 -30.46 -15.69
N ASP A 183 4.91 -29.32 -16.19
CA ASP A 183 3.85 -28.55 -15.54
C ASP A 183 2.55 -29.37 -15.64
N ALA A 184 2.24 -30.11 -14.58
CA ALA A 184 1.00 -30.88 -14.51
C ALA A 184 -0.18 -29.92 -14.58
N THR A 185 -1.13 -30.22 -15.48
CA THR A 185 -2.34 -29.40 -15.64
C THR A 185 -3.24 -29.47 -14.40
N TRP A 186 -3.24 -30.61 -13.70
CA TRP A 186 -3.94 -30.79 -12.43
C TRP A 186 -2.99 -30.67 -11.24
N ARG A 187 -3.39 -29.85 -10.28
CA ARG A 187 -2.66 -29.57 -9.03
C ARG A 187 -3.46 -30.03 -7.84
N ASP A 188 -2.85 -30.81 -6.96
CA ASP A 188 -3.43 -31.14 -5.66
C ASP A 188 -3.54 -29.83 -4.86
N VAL A 189 -4.71 -29.54 -4.31
CA VAL A 189 -4.98 -28.33 -3.55
C VAL A 189 -5.75 -28.69 -2.29
N THR A 190 -5.54 -27.92 -1.22
CA THR A 190 -6.38 -27.98 -0.02
C THR A 190 -6.95 -26.60 0.24
N LEU A 191 -8.28 -26.47 0.24
CA LEU A 191 -8.98 -25.22 0.55
C LEU A 191 -9.34 -25.21 2.03
N ALA A 192 -8.90 -24.19 2.76
CA ALA A 192 -9.38 -23.92 4.11
C ALA A 192 -10.65 -23.06 4.04
N VAL A 193 -11.78 -23.68 4.37
CA VAL A 193 -13.11 -23.07 4.32
C VAL A 193 -13.55 -22.71 5.74
N TRP A 194 -13.66 -21.42 6.00
CA TRP A 194 -14.15 -20.87 7.26
C TRP A 194 -15.67 -20.71 7.22
N ASN A 195 -16.34 -21.15 8.27
CA ASN A 195 -17.75 -20.88 8.53
C ASN A 195 -17.88 -19.69 9.49
N LYS A 196 -18.41 -18.57 8.98
CA LYS A 196 -18.56 -17.29 9.71
C LYS A 196 -19.47 -17.37 10.93
N ARG A 197 -20.34 -18.38 11.01
CA ARG A 197 -21.29 -18.55 12.11
C ARG A 197 -20.72 -19.39 13.24
N THR A 198 -19.99 -20.45 12.90
CA THR A 198 -19.45 -21.40 13.88
C THR A 198 -17.98 -21.14 14.22
N GLU A 199 -17.31 -20.26 13.47
CA GLU A 199 -15.87 -20.02 13.53
C GLU A 199 -14.99 -21.22 13.16
N GLU A 200 -15.59 -22.31 12.69
CA GLU A 200 -14.93 -23.54 12.31
C GLU A 200 -14.22 -23.39 10.96
N ILE A 201 -13.04 -24.01 10.84
CA ILE A 201 -12.30 -24.13 9.58
C ILE A 201 -12.30 -25.60 9.17
N THR A 202 -12.84 -25.88 8.00
CA THR A 202 -12.83 -27.19 7.37
C THR A 202 -11.84 -27.22 6.21
N PHE A 203 -11.23 -28.37 5.93
CA PHE A 203 -10.24 -28.52 4.87
C PHE A 203 -10.78 -29.40 3.75
N LEU A 204 -11.00 -28.81 2.58
CA LEU A 204 -11.48 -29.51 1.39
C LEU A 204 -10.28 -29.85 0.50
N LYS A 205 -10.01 -31.15 0.33
CA LYS A 205 -8.92 -31.63 -0.53
C LYS A 205 -9.44 -31.89 -1.93
N GLY A 206 -8.60 -31.66 -2.93
CA GLY A 206 -8.98 -31.91 -4.31
C GLY A 206 -7.90 -31.59 -5.31
N LYS A 207 -8.29 -31.54 -6.59
CA LYS A 207 -7.41 -31.20 -7.71
C LYS A 207 -7.97 -30.00 -8.48
N LYS A 208 -7.09 -29.09 -8.91
CA LYS A 208 -7.45 -27.91 -9.70
C LYS A 208 -6.71 -27.86 -11.03
N ASN A 209 -7.41 -27.49 -12.10
CA ASN A 209 -6.85 -27.19 -13.42
C ASN A 209 -7.57 -25.98 -14.02
N GLY A 210 -6.92 -24.82 -14.07
CA GLY A 210 -7.57 -23.58 -14.49
C GLY A 210 -8.78 -23.27 -13.61
N THR A 211 -9.97 -23.22 -14.22
CA THR A 211 -11.26 -23.03 -13.52
C THR A 211 -11.95 -24.35 -13.13
N GLN A 212 -11.37 -25.50 -13.48
CA GLN A 212 -11.89 -26.81 -13.08
C GLN A 212 -11.38 -27.17 -11.68
N LEU A 213 -12.27 -27.72 -10.85
CA LEU A 213 -11.99 -28.17 -9.50
C LEU A 213 -12.69 -29.52 -9.27
N GLN A 214 -11.95 -30.48 -8.72
CA GLN A 214 -12.45 -31.80 -8.34
C GLN A 214 -12.13 -32.01 -6.86
N LEU A 215 -13.14 -31.92 -6.00
CA LEU A 215 -12.99 -32.14 -4.57
C LEU A 215 -13.21 -33.61 -4.23
N GLU A 216 -12.49 -34.09 -3.20
CA GLU A 216 -12.69 -35.43 -2.63
C GLU A 216 -14.00 -35.51 -1.85
N GLN A 217 -14.40 -34.39 -1.24
CA GLN A 217 -15.67 -34.22 -0.54
C GLN A 217 -16.71 -33.60 -1.46
N ASP A 218 -17.98 -34.00 -1.31
CA ASP A 218 -19.10 -33.36 -2.01
C ASP A 218 -19.37 -31.98 -1.40
N ALA A 219 -18.94 -30.93 -2.09
CA ALA A 219 -19.09 -29.55 -1.68
C ALA A 219 -19.34 -28.64 -2.90
N ASP A 220 -20.28 -27.70 -2.78
CA ASP A 220 -20.59 -26.72 -3.84
C ASP A 220 -19.55 -25.59 -3.83
N VAL A 221 -18.37 -25.88 -4.40
CA VAL A 221 -17.28 -24.91 -4.57
C VAL A 221 -16.89 -24.83 -6.04
N LYS A 222 -16.78 -23.60 -6.56
CA LYS A 222 -16.41 -23.33 -7.96
C LYS A 222 -15.25 -22.35 -8.01
N VAL A 223 -14.41 -22.47 -9.04
CA VAL A 223 -13.36 -21.48 -9.33
C VAL A 223 -13.91 -20.48 -10.34
N ALA A 224 -14.29 -19.29 -9.88
CA ALA A 224 -14.85 -18.24 -10.73
C ALA A 224 -13.80 -17.66 -11.69
N ARG A 225 -12.57 -17.48 -11.20
CA ARG A 225 -11.44 -16.97 -11.98
C ARG A 225 -10.16 -17.68 -11.59
N THR A 226 -9.40 -18.12 -12.58
CA THR A 226 -8.07 -18.69 -12.34
C THR A 226 -7.00 -17.60 -12.31
N ASN A 227 -6.16 -17.61 -11.27
CA ASN A 227 -5.01 -16.73 -11.12
C ASN A 227 -3.95 -17.39 -10.23
N TYR A 228 -3.49 -18.58 -10.62
CA TYR A 228 -2.51 -19.36 -9.87
C TYR A 228 -2.94 -19.56 -8.40
N VAL A 229 -2.06 -19.31 -7.42
CA VAL A 229 -2.37 -19.36 -5.97
C VAL A 229 -3.49 -18.39 -5.54
N ASN A 230 -3.71 -17.30 -6.29
CA ASN A 230 -4.68 -16.25 -5.99
C ASN A 230 -5.98 -16.41 -6.81
N SER A 231 -6.37 -17.66 -7.10
CA SER A 231 -7.61 -17.95 -7.84
C SER A 231 -8.84 -17.62 -6.99
N GLU A 232 -9.91 -17.11 -7.61
CA GLU A 232 -11.15 -16.76 -6.91
C GLU A 232 -12.06 -17.99 -6.78
N TYR A 233 -12.43 -18.32 -5.53
CA TYR A 233 -13.32 -19.43 -5.20
C TYR A 233 -14.68 -18.90 -4.74
N VAL A 234 -15.76 -19.54 -5.18
CA VAL A 234 -17.14 -19.21 -4.82
C VAL A 234 -17.79 -20.45 -4.25
N LEU A 235 -18.40 -20.30 -3.07
CA LEU A 235 -19.12 -21.38 -2.38
C LEU A 235 -20.63 -21.15 -2.50
N GLY A 236 -21.40 -22.26 -2.51
CA GLY A 236 -22.87 -22.20 -2.53
C GLY A 236 -23.46 -21.64 -1.23
N ASP A 237 -22.82 -21.89 -0.09
CA ASP A 237 -23.22 -21.37 1.21
C ASP A 237 -22.59 -20.01 1.49
N LYS A 238 -23.44 -18.99 1.68
CA LYS A 238 -23.05 -17.60 1.94
C LYS A 238 -22.38 -17.39 3.30
N ASP A 239 -22.55 -18.32 4.24
CA ASP A 239 -21.89 -18.27 5.54
C ASP A 239 -20.47 -18.87 5.49
N THR A 240 -20.05 -19.41 4.35
CA THR A 240 -18.74 -20.04 4.17
C THR A 240 -17.84 -19.28 3.21
N LEU A 241 -16.53 -19.35 3.45
CA LEU A 241 -15.53 -18.62 2.68
C LEU A 241 -14.20 -19.38 2.60
N VAL A 242 -13.57 -19.44 1.42
CA VAL A 242 -12.17 -19.89 1.34
C VAL A 242 -11.29 -18.77 1.89
N VAL A 243 -10.63 -19.04 3.01
CA VAL A 243 -9.76 -18.07 3.70
C VAL A 243 -8.27 -18.36 3.52
N ALA A 244 -7.90 -19.58 3.12
CA ALA A 244 -6.54 -19.95 2.73
C ALA A 244 -6.54 -21.17 1.81
N VAL A 245 -5.47 -21.35 1.05
CA VAL A 245 -5.26 -22.46 0.12
C VAL A 245 -3.84 -22.97 0.24
N ARG A 246 -3.67 -24.29 0.35
CA ARG A 246 -2.39 -24.99 0.07
C ARG A 246 -2.33 -25.24 -1.43
N TYR A 247 -1.28 -24.77 -2.08
CA TYR A 247 -1.10 -24.86 -3.52
C TYR A 247 0.34 -25.26 -3.89
N PRO A 248 0.55 -26.25 -4.77
CA PRO A 248 1.89 -26.65 -5.20
C PRO A 248 2.39 -25.70 -6.29
N ILE A 249 3.49 -25.01 -5.99
CA ILE A 249 4.25 -24.23 -6.97
C ILE A 249 5.38 -25.06 -7.55
N LEU A 250 5.80 -24.71 -8.77
CA LEU A 250 6.89 -25.39 -9.47
C LEU A 250 8.12 -24.50 -9.58
N LYS A 251 9.19 -24.90 -8.88
CA LYS A 251 10.51 -24.28 -9.01
C LYS A 251 11.31 -25.01 -10.07
N LYS A 252 11.65 -24.32 -11.16
CA LYS A 252 12.46 -24.91 -12.24
C LYS A 252 13.90 -25.13 -11.78
N ILE A 253 14.36 -26.38 -11.82
CA ILE A 253 15.73 -26.77 -11.42
C ILE A 253 16.59 -27.20 -12.61
N ALA A 254 15.98 -27.68 -13.70
CA ALA A 254 16.66 -27.98 -14.95
C ALA A 254 15.70 -27.90 -16.14
N THR A 255 16.21 -28.19 -17.35
CA THR A 255 15.37 -28.35 -18.54
C THR A 255 14.34 -29.45 -18.29
N SER A 256 13.06 -29.09 -18.32
CA SER A 256 11.94 -29.99 -18.07
C SER A 256 12.01 -30.73 -16.73
N LYS A 257 12.56 -30.10 -15.69
CA LYS A 257 12.50 -30.61 -14.31
C LYS A 257 12.14 -29.48 -13.35
N TYR A 258 11.16 -29.77 -12.51
CA TYR A 258 10.64 -28.84 -11.52
C TYR A 258 10.59 -29.54 -10.18
N GLU A 259 11.07 -28.84 -9.16
CA GLU A 259 10.84 -29.18 -7.77
C GLU A 259 9.47 -28.64 -7.36
N VAL A 260 8.67 -29.46 -6.70
CA VAL A 260 7.35 -29.07 -6.17
C VAL A 260 7.54 -28.51 -4.78
N HIS A 261 6.98 -27.32 -4.54
CA HIS A 261 6.94 -26.67 -3.23
C HIS A 261 5.50 -26.34 -2.90
N ASP A 262 4.97 -26.83 -1.79
CA ASP A 262 3.65 -26.40 -1.35
C ASP A 262 3.73 -25.05 -0.65
N VAL A 263 2.77 -24.18 -0.97
CA VAL A 263 2.69 -22.86 -0.36
C VAL A 263 1.30 -22.59 0.16
N VAL A 264 1.23 -21.75 1.17
CA VAL A 264 -0.02 -21.24 1.72
C VAL A 264 -0.29 -19.85 1.15
N TYR A 265 -1.52 -19.63 0.67
CA TYR A 265 -1.96 -18.32 0.20
C TYR A 265 -3.43 -18.10 0.48
N SER A 266 -3.79 -16.89 0.88
CA SER A 266 -5.17 -16.43 1.03
C SER A 266 -5.61 -15.75 -0.26
N PRO A 267 -6.44 -16.40 -1.09
CA PRO A 267 -6.87 -15.84 -2.34
C PRO A 267 -7.81 -14.66 -2.11
N PHE A 268 -7.69 -13.62 -2.93
CA PHE A 268 -8.64 -12.51 -2.94
C PHE A 268 -10.06 -13.03 -3.27
N SER A 269 -11.04 -12.55 -2.52
CA SER A 269 -12.46 -12.70 -2.82
C SER A 269 -13.22 -11.44 -2.42
N LYS A 270 -14.43 -11.25 -2.94
CA LYS A 270 -15.26 -10.09 -2.56
C LYS A 270 -15.64 -10.09 -1.08
N ASP A 271 -15.78 -11.25 -0.46
CA ASP A 271 -16.14 -11.35 0.96
C ASP A 271 -14.97 -11.04 1.89
N LEU A 272 -13.72 -11.23 1.42
CA LEU A 272 -12.50 -10.79 2.12
C LEU A 272 -12.17 -9.31 1.87
N TYR A 273 -12.88 -8.67 0.96
CA TYR A 273 -12.64 -7.28 0.56
C TYR A 273 -13.44 -6.33 1.43
N VAL A 274 -12.94 -6.11 2.65
CA VAL A 274 -13.55 -5.27 3.68
C VAL A 274 -12.54 -4.25 4.23
N PRO A 275 -13.00 -3.14 4.85
CA PRO A 275 -12.13 -2.08 5.34
C PRO A 275 -10.99 -2.55 6.24
N GLU A 276 -11.24 -3.49 7.14
CA GLU A 276 -10.24 -3.96 8.10
C GLU A 276 -9.08 -4.70 7.40
N VAL A 277 -9.36 -5.47 6.35
CA VAL A 277 -8.34 -6.16 5.56
C VAL A 277 -7.55 -5.19 4.68
N ILE A 278 -8.21 -4.16 4.15
CA ILE A 278 -7.55 -3.09 3.40
C ILE A 278 -6.59 -2.32 4.33
N GLN A 279 -7.05 -1.97 5.54
CA GLN A 279 -6.25 -1.26 6.54
C GLN A 279 -5.03 -2.08 6.98
N GLU A 280 -5.18 -3.39 7.22
CA GLU A 280 -4.05 -4.27 7.51
C GLU A 280 -3.00 -4.26 6.38
N GLY A 281 -3.45 -4.21 5.13
CA GLY A 281 -2.57 -4.13 3.98
C GLY A 281 -1.83 -2.82 3.86
N GLU A 282 -2.52 -1.71 4.11
CA GLU A 282 -1.93 -0.37 4.17
C GLU A 282 -0.89 -0.26 5.29
N ASN A 283 -1.22 -0.74 6.49
CA ASN A 283 -0.29 -0.76 7.62
C ASN A 283 0.96 -1.58 7.28
N TYR A 284 0.76 -2.79 6.74
CA TYR A 284 1.87 -3.67 6.36
C TYR A 284 2.80 -3.03 5.32
N ILE A 285 2.28 -2.45 4.24
CA ILE A 285 3.14 -1.86 3.20
C ILE A 285 3.87 -0.61 3.71
N ASN A 286 3.23 0.20 4.56
CA ASN A 286 3.87 1.35 5.20
C ASN A 286 5.00 0.89 6.12
N ASP A 287 4.77 -0.11 6.96
CA ASP A 287 5.78 -0.66 7.87
C ASP A 287 7.00 -1.21 7.13
N VAL A 288 6.77 -1.98 6.05
CA VAL A 288 7.85 -2.52 5.22
C VAL A 288 8.69 -1.40 4.60
N VAL A 289 8.04 -0.36 4.06
CA VAL A 289 8.75 0.78 3.46
C VAL A 289 9.51 1.56 4.52
N ASP A 290 8.92 1.77 5.70
CA ASP A 290 9.55 2.47 6.81
C ASP A 290 10.77 1.73 7.34
N GLN A 291 10.67 0.41 7.52
CA GLN A 291 11.78 -0.46 7.91
C GLN A 291 12.91 -0.42 6.88
N ALA A 292 12.59 -0.56 5.59
CA ALA A 292 13.58 -0.46 4.51
C ALA A 292 14.34 0.88 4.52
N PHE A 293 13.63 1.98 4.76
CA PHE A 293 14.22 3.31 4.85
C PHE A 293 15.06 3.48 6.11
N GLN A 294 14.62 2.94 7.24
CA GLN A 294 15.39 2.95 8.48
C GLN A 294 16.72 2.20 8.30
N VAL A 295 16.69 1.00 7.73
CA VAL A 295 17.90 0.23 7.42
C VAL A 295 18.85 1.00 6.50
N MET A 296 18.34 1.70 5.48
CA MET A 296 19.16 2.55 4.61
C MET A 296 19.78 3.74 5.35
N ARG A 297 19.05 4.37 6.29
CA ARG A 297 19.59 5.46 7.14
C ARG A 297 20.65 4.95 8.10
N ASP A 298 20.38 3.85 8.80
CA ASP A 298 21.33 3.27 9.76
C ASP A 298 22.65 2.87 9.07
N LYS A 299 22.56 2.39 7.82
CA LYS A 299 23.72 2.08 6.98
C LYS A 299 24.32 3.27 6.26
N GLN A 300 23.77 4.48 6.44
CA GLN A 300 24.22 5.71 5.81
C GLN A 300 24.38 5.57 4.28
N VAL A 301 23.41 4.92 3.63
CA VAL A 301 23.46 4.66 2.19
C VAL A 301 23.43 5.98 1.42
N PRO A 302 24.51 6.35 0.68
CA PRO A 302 24.56 7.63 -0.01
C PRO A 302 23.65 7.62 -1.25
N SER A 303 22.99 8.75 -1.50
CA SER A 303 22.30 9.02 -2.76
C SER A 303 23.30 9.27 -3.88
N ARG A 304 23.03 8.69 -5.05
CA ARG A 304 23.74 8.98 -6.30
C ARG A 304 23.14 10.14 -7.04
N ALA A 305 21.84 10.41 -6.85
CA ALA A 305 21.19 11.57 -7.42
C ALA A 305 21.68 12.88 -6.77
N TYR A 306 21.90 12.87 -5.45
CA TYR A 306 22.31 14.03 -4.67
C TYR A 306 23.52 13.70 -3.78
N PRO A 307 24.75 13.94 -4.29
CA PRO A 307 25.96 13.75 -3.50
C PRO A 307 25.89 14.50 -2.16
N GLY A 308 26.25 13.81 -1.08
CA GLY A 308 26.21 14.36 0.29
C GLY A 308 24.87 14.18 1.01
N LYS A 309 23.84 13.59 0.37
CA LYS A 309 22.58 13.20 1.03
C LYS A 309 22.47 11.68 1.15
N LEU A 310 21.67 11.21 2.11
CA LEU A 310 21.31 9.79 2.20
C LEU A 310 20.19 9.48 1.20
N MET A 311 20.24 8.29 0.60
CA MET A 311 19.22 7.82 -0.34
C MET A 311 17.80 7.85 0.27
N ALA A 312 17.68 7.44 1.53
CA ALA A 312 16.42 7.43 2.28
C ALA A 312 15.83 8.83 2.52
N ASP A 313 16.59 9.91 2.31
CA ASP A 313 16.13 11.29 2.49
C ASP A 313 15.79 11.98 1.16
N VAL A 314 15.95 11.28 0.03
CA VAL A 314 15.66 11.82 -1.30
C VAL A 314 14.70 10.97 -2.12
N VAL A 315 14.61 9.66 -1.86
CA VAL A 315 13.63 8.80 -2.53
C VAL A 315 12.24 9.00 -1.90
N ASP A 316 11.25 9.28 -2.75
CA ASP A 316 9.84 9.42 -2.38
C ASP A 316 9.19 8.06 -2.05
N LYS A 317 8.69 7.91 -0.82
CA LYS A 317 8.02 6.71 -0.31
C LYS A 317 6.66 6.46 -0.98
N ASP A 318 5.89 7.51 -1.28
CA ASP A 318 4.58 7.37 -1.90
C ASP A 318 4.72 6.94 -3.35
N LEU A 319 5.75 7.44 -4.06
CA LEU A 319 6.08 6.92 -5.37
C LEU A 319 6.42 5.43 -5.30
N LEU A 320 7.26 4.99 -4.37
CA LEU A 320 7.61 3.56 -4.20
C LEU A 320 6.37 2.69 -3.99
N LYS A 321 5.53 3.04 -3.01
CA LYS A 321 4.26 2.34 -2.74
C LYS A 321 3.37 2.31 -3.98
N THR A 322 3.26 3.43 -4.69
CA THR A 322 2.45 3.50 -5.91
C THR A 322 3.00 2.58 -7.00
N LEU A 323 4.32 2.53 -7.19
CA LEU A 323 4.94 1.62 -8.17
C LEU A 323 4.62 0.15 -7.86
N ILE A 324 4.76 -0.27 -6.59
CA ILE A 324 4.37 -1.62 -6.13
C ILE A 324 2.91 -1.92 -6.49
N ILE A 325 2.01 -0.97 -6.28
CA ILE A 325 0.59 -1.17 -6.55
C ILE A 325 0.29 -1.28 -8.05
N ILE A 326 0.90 -0.44 -8.89
CA ILE A 326 0.63 -0.46 -10.34
C ILE A 326 1.29 -1.63 -11.07
N GLU A 327 2.31 -2.27 -10.48
CA GLU A 327 2.83 -3.57 -10.94
C GLU A 327 1.76 -4.67 -10.83
N HIS A 328 0.90 -4.59 -9.81
CA HIS A 328 -0.13 -5.60 -9.54
C HIS A 328 -1.55 -5.16 -9.91
N SER A 329 -1.68 -3.99 -10.55
CA SER A 329 -2.95 -3.45 -11.04
C SER A 329 -2.99 -3.37 -12.56
N ASP A 330 -4.14 -3.68 -13.16
CA ASP A 330 -4.35 -3.45 -14.59
C ASP A 330 -4.85 -2.03 -14.86
N ILE A 331 -4.52 -1.49 -16.04
CA ILE A 331 -4.90 -0.12 -16.42
C ILE A 331 -6.42 0.05 -16.54
N THR A 332 -7.15 -1.01 -16.90
CA THR A 332 -8.60 -0.92 -17.10
C THR A 332 -9.29 -0.73 -15.75
N SER A 333 -8.90 -1.50 -14.74
CA SER A 333 -9.40 -1.37 -13.36
C SER A 333 -9.07 0.00 -12.78
N LEU A 334 -7.80 0.44 -12.88
CA LEU A 334 -7.38 1.78 -12.43
C LEU A 334 -8.15 2.90 -13.12
N SER A 335 -8.36 2.82 -14.43
CA SER A 335 -9.10 3.86 -15.16
C SER A 335 -10.59 3.91 -14.83
N ARG A 336 -11.18 2.78 -14.40
CA ARG A 336 -12.60 2.66 -14.08
C ARG A 336 -12.90 3.10 -12.65
N ASN A 337 -12.11 2.60 -11.70
CA ASN A 337 -12.22 2.92 -10.29
C ASN A 337 -10.83 2.80 -9.64
N PRO A 338 -10.06 3.89 -9.56
CA PRO A 338 -8.72 3.89 -9.00
C PRO A 338 -8.69 3.40 -7.54
N GLU A 339 -9.63 3.86 -6.72
CA GLU A 339 -9.74 3.49 -5.30
C GLU A 339 -9.94 1.97 -5.15
N ASP A 340 -10.91 1.39 -5.87
CA ASP A 340 -11.17 -0.05 -5.82
C ASP A 340 -9.97 -0.87 -6.29
N ALA A 341 -9.28 -0.42 -7.35
CA ALA A 341 -8.11 -1.10 -7.87
C ALA A 341 -6.95 -1.10 -6.86
N VAL A 342 -6.70 0.05 -6.21
CA VAL A 342 -5.69 0.19 -5.15
C VAL A 342 -6.06 -0.66 -3.94
N ASN A 343 -7.29 -0.56 -3.47
CA ASN A 343 -7.77 -1.28 -2.29
C ASN A 343 -7.75 -2.80 -2.49
N ARG A 344 -7.95 -3.32 -3.71
CA ARG A 344 -7.76 -4.76 -4.00
C ARG A 344 -6.33 -5.23 -3.80
N VAL A 345 -5.35 -4.42 -4.18
CA VAL A 345 -3.93 -4.72 -3.96
C VAL A 345 -3.64 -4.67 -2.47
N LEU A 346 -4.08 -3.63 -1.78
CA LEU A 346 -3.94 -3.50 -0.32
C LEU A 346 -4.60 -4.67 0.42
N ALA A 347 -5.82 -5.06 0.04
CA ALA A 347 -6.47 -6.22 0.64
C ALA A 347 -5.65 -7.51 0.44
N THR A 348 -5.00 -7.68 -0.72
CA THR A 348 -4.09 -8.82 -0.93
C THR A 348 -2.89 -8.78 0.02
N PHE A 349 -2.34 -7.59 0.29
CA PHE A 349 -1.31 -7.36 1.31
C PHE A 349 -1.82 -7.69 2.73
N GLY A 350 -3.02 -7.25 3.09
CA GLY A 350 -3.59 -7.54 4.41
C GLY A 350 -3.81 -9.03 4.65
N LEU A 351 -4.20 -9.77 3.60
CA LEU A 351 -4.44 -11.20 3.66
C LEU A 351 -3.15 -12.04 3.76
N ASN A 352 -2.06 -11.62 3.09
CA ASN A 352 -0.89 -12.47 2.89
C ASN A 352 0.42 -11.93 3.47
N LYS A 353 0.47 -10.64 3.84
CA LYS A 353 1.63 -9.97 4.46
C LYS A 353 2.93 -10.32 3.71
N GLY A 354 3.92 -10.92 4.39
CA GLY A 354 5.22 -11.33 3.82
C GLY A 354 5.17 -12.29 2.63
N SER A 355 4.03 -12.95 2.39
CA SER A 355 3.85 -13.86 1.26
C SER A 355 3.26 -13.19 0.02
N THR A 356 2.76 -11.96 0.15
CA THR A 356 2.08 -11.22 -0.91
C THR A 356 2.92 -11.13 -2.17
N TYR A 357 2.38 -11.61 -3.30
CA TYR A 357 3.04 -11.59 -4.62
C TYR A 357 4.42 -12.24 -4.72
N ASN A 358 4.88 -13.03 -3.75
CA ASN A 358 6.15 -13.76 -3.85
C ASN A 358 6.21 -14.64 -5.12
N TYR A 359 5.06 -15.19 -5.52
CA TYR A 359 4.95 -16.04 -6.70
C TYR A 359 4.51 -15.31 -7.96
N ALA A 360 4.42 -13.97 -7.93
CA ALA A 360 4.11 -13.16 -9.10
C ALA A 360 5.36 -13.05 -9.99
N LYS A 361 5.42 -13.89 -11.03
CA LYS A 361 6.53 -13.93 -11.99
C LYS A 361 6.06 -13.56 -13.39
N SER A 362 6.66 -12.53 -13.99
CA SER A 362 6.37 -12.17 -15.37
C SER A 362 7.00 -13.16 -16.36
N GLY A 363 6.52 -13.17 -17.60
CA GLY A 363 7.13 -13.96 -18.67
C GLY A 363 8.59 -13.59 -18.98
N ALA A 364 9.00 -12.37 -18.63
CA ALA A 364 10.38 -11.90 -18.75
C ALA A 364 11.23 -12.24 -17.51
N GLY A 365 10.64 -12.78 -16.45
CA GLY A 365 11.32 -13.18 -15.21
C GLY A 365 11.35 -12.10 -14.12
N ALA A 366 10.59 -11.01 -14.28
CA ALA A 366 10.35 -10.07 -13.18
C ALA A 366 9.65 -10.77 -12.02
N LEU A 367 9.99 -10.44 -10.77
CA LEU A 367 9.54 -11.20 -9.59
C LEU A 367 9.15 -10.29 -8.41
N GLY A 368 8.19 -10.76 -7.61
CA GLY A 368 7.84 -10.18 -6.30
C GLY A 368 7.01 -8.90 -6.39
N ILE A 369 6.85 -8.24 -5.24
CA ILE A 369 6.07 -7.00 -5.08
C ILE A 369 6.59 -5.84 -5.94
N ALA A 370 7.88 -5.86 -6.27
CA ALA A 370 8.54 -4.83 -7.06
C ALA A 370 8.62 -5.19 -8.55
N GLN A 371 8.24 -6.40 -8.95
CA GLN A 371 8.47 -6.94 -10.31
C GLN A 371 9.91 -6.63 -10.80
N PHE A 372 10.90 -6.87 -9.95
CA PHE A 372 12.27 -6.49 -10.26
C PHE A 372 12.90 -7.48 -11.24
N MET A 373 13.73 -7.01 -12.17
CA MET A 373 14.39 -7.88 -13.15
C MET A 373 15.67 -8.52 -12.58
N PRO A 374 15.95 -9.82 -12.81
CA PRO A 374 17.12 -10.50 -12.24
C PRO A 374 18.45 -9.84 -12.58
N SER A 375 18.62 -9.42 -13.84
CA SER A 375 19.85 -8.77 -14.32
C SER A 375 20.07 -7.40 -13.67
N THR A 376 19.00 -6.61 -13.57
CA THR A 376 19.01 -5.32 -12.87
C THR A 376 19.35 -5.55 -11.39
N TYR A 377 18.70 -6.51 -10.73
CA TYR A 377 18.96 -6.80 -9.31
C TYR A 377 20.41 -7.16 -9.04
N THR A 378 20.97 -8.03 -9.89
CA THR A 378 22.39 -8.43 -9.83
C THR A 378 23.34 -7.23 -9.90
N SER A 379 22.98 -6.17 -10.64
CA SER A 379 23.80 -4.95 -10.69
C SER A 379 23.75 -4.16 -9.37
N PHE A 380 22.62 -4.16 -8.66
CA PHE A 380 22.46 -3.50 -7.37
C PHE A 380 23.07 -4.30 -6.22
N VAL A 381 23.03 -5.63 -6.24
CA VAL A 381 23.72 -6.48 -5.26
C VAL A 381 25.23 -6.17 -5.18
N ARG A 382 25.84 -5.78 -6.30
CA ARG A 382 27.27 -5.37 -6.35
C ARG A 382 27.55 -4.08 -5.59
N ARG A 383 26.53 -3.28 -5.26
CA ARG A 383 26.63 -2.10 -4.40
C ARG A 383 26.48 -2.56 -2.96
N THR A 384 27.57 -3.03 -2.38
CA THR A 384 27.60 -3.66 -1.04
C THR A 384 27.00 -2.78 0.07
N GLN A 385 27.02 -1.46 -0.08
CA GLN A 385 26.38 -0.52 0.85
C GLN A 385 24.85 -0.72 0.96
N LEU A 386 24.19 -1.27 -0.07
CA LEU A 386 22.75 -1.53 -0.04
C LEU A 386 22.38 -2.75 0.82
N ALA A 387 23.37 -3.59 1.16
CA ALA A 387 23.20 -4.82 1.94
C ALA A 387 22.05 -5.72 1.41
N LEU A 388 21.95 -5.85 0.09
CA LEU A 388 20.92 -6.67 -0.54
C LEU A 388 21.28 -8.17 -0.45
N THR A 389 20.26 -9.01 -0.31
CA THR A 389 20.38 -10.47 -0.37
C THR A 389 20.90 -10.90 -1.74
N PRO A 390 22.04 -11.61 -1.86
CA PRO A 390 22.60 -11.94 -3.17
C PRO A 390 21.74 -12.88 -4.02
N ASP A 391 21.00 -13.79 -3.38
CA ASP A 391 20.03 -14.64 -4.06
C ASP A 391 18.82 -13.81 -4.50
N PHE A 392 18.52 -13.83 -5.79
CA PHE A 392 17.47 -13.00 -6.37
C PHE A 392 16.07 -13.39 -5.89
N GLU A 393 15.76 -14.69 -5.79
CA GLU A 393 14.43 -15.13 -5.37
C GLU A 393 14.21 -14.79 -3.89
N ALA A 394 15.16 -15.16 -3.02
CA ALA A 394 15.11 -14.83 -1.60
C ALA A 394 15.04 -13.31 -1.38
N GLY A 395 15.82 -12.54 -2.15
CA GLY A 395 15.79 -11.07 -2.08
C GLY A 395 14.47 -10.45 -2.53
N MET A 396 13.76 -11.05 -3.48
CA MET A 396 12.44 -10.57 -3.92
C MET A 396 11.29 -11.07 -3.04
N PHE A 397 11.48 -12.16 -2.30
CA PHE A 397 10.51 -12.67 -1.32
C PHE A 397 10.60 -11.92 0.02
N ASP A 398 11.77 -11.37 0.34
CA ASP A 398 11.94 -10.39 1.41
C ASP A 398 11.49 -9.00 0.91
N HIS A 399 10.32 -8.56 1.35
CA HIS A 399 9.72 -7.30 0.90
C HIS A 399 10.56 -6.08 1.30
N GLU A 400 11.22 -6.10 2.47
CA GLU A 400 12.10 -5.00 2.89
C GLU A 400 13.31 -4.89 1.96
N ASN A 401 13.93 -6.03 1.64
CA ASN A 401 15.02 -6.09 0.67
C ASN A 401 14.57 -5.64 -0.72
N ALA A 402 13.40 -6.08 -1.18
CA ALA A 402 12.82 -5.66 -2.46
C ALA A 402 12.59 -4.15 -2.54
N VAL A 403 12.08 -3.53 -1.45
CA VAL A 403 11.92 -2.07 -1.37
C VAL A 403 13.27 -1.34 -1.40
N ARG A 404 14.29 -1.83 -0.69
CA ARG A 404 15.65 -1.25 -0.77
C ARG A 404 16.22 -1.30 -2.19
N ALA A 405 16.01 -2.40 -2.91
CA ALA A 405 16.42 -2.51 -4.31
C ALA A 405 15.63 -1.54 -5.22
N GLN A 406 14.33 -1.39 -5.00
CA GLN A 406 13.47 -0.45 -5.71
C GLN A 406 13.90 1.01 -5.47
N ALA A 407 14.17 1.39 -4.22
CA ALA A 407 14.66 2.71 -3.86
C ALA A 407 16.00 3.02 -4.53
N ALA A 408 16.94 2.07 -4.52
CA ALA A 408 18.22 2.21 -5.20
C ALA A 408 18.06 2.40 -6.71
N TYR A 409 17.08 1.74 -7.33
CA TYR A 409 16.75 1.95 -8.74
C TYR A 409 16.24 3.37 -9.00
N LEU A 410 15.31 3.87 -8.18
CA LEU A 410 14.77 5.22 -8.37
C LEU A 410 15.83 6.31 -8.17
N ASP A 411 16.72 6.14 -7.20
CA ASP A 411 17.88 7.03 -7.00
C ASP A 411 18.83 7.03 -8.22
N ASP A 412 19.12 5.86 -8.81
CA ASP A 412 19.94 5.75 -10.03
C ASP A 412 19.25 6.35 -11.26
N ALA A 413 17.94 6.13 -11.38
CA ALA A 413 17.14 6.72 -12.46
C ALA A 413 17.15 8.25 -12.36
N LEU A 414 16.94 8.80 -11.16
CA LEU A 414 16.98 10.24 -10.90
C LEU A 414 18.37 10.84 -11.17
N ALA A 415 19.44 10.15 -10.75
CA ALA A 415 20.82 10.56 -11.05
C ALA A 415 21.10 10.63 -12.56
N SER A 416 20.41 9.82 -13.35
CA SER A 416 20.55 9.73 -14.80
C SER A 416 19.74 10.77 -15.57
N LEU A 417 18.80 11.46 -14.90
CA LEU A 417 18.02 12.54 -15.51
C LEU A 417 18.88 13.82 -15.72
N PRO A 418 18.50 14.67 -16.70
CA PRO A 418 19.10 16.00 -16.87
C PRO A 418 19.08 16.81 -15.57
N SER A 419 20.07 17.70 -15.37
CA SER A 419 20.22 18.49 -14.14
C SER A 419 18.96 19.26 -13.79
N VAL A 420 18.30 19.88 -14.78
CA VAL A 420 17.04 20.63 -14.57
C VAL A 420 15.96 19.76 -13.90
N ALA A 421 15.75 18.53 -14.36
CA ALA A 421 14.76 17.63 -13.75
C ALA A 421 15.19 17.16 -12.34
N ARG A 422 16.49 16.98 -12.13
CA ARG A 422 17.05 16.60 -10.82
C ARG A 422 17.06 17.75 -9.82
N GLU A 423 17.24 18.99 -10.26
CA GLU A 423 17.17 20.18 -9.41
C GLU A 423 15.76 20.42 -8.91
N ILE A 424 14.76 20.15 -9.75
CA ILE A 424 13.34 20.12 -9.34
C ILE A 424 13.09 18.99 -8.33
N GLY A 425 13.60 17.79 -8.62
CA GLY A 425 13.56 16.63 -7.72
C GLY A 425 12.20 15.92 -7.64
N MET A 426 12.13 14.88 -6.81
CA MET A 426 11.00 13.94 -6.77
C MET A 426 9.67 14.53 -6.26
N GLY A 427 9.68 15.74 -5.70
CA GLY A 427 8.45 16.43 -5.29
C GLY A 427 7.57 16.85 -6.47
N ASP A 428 8.14 16.97 -7.66
CA ASP A 428 7.40 17.36 -8.87
C ASP A 428 6.74 16.18 -9.57
N ALA A 429 5.48 16.36 -9.97
CA ALA A 429 4.68 15.33 -10.61
C ALA A 429 5.33 14.79 -11.89
N LYS A 430 5.94 15.66 -12.71
CA LYS A 430 6.58 15.27 -13.97
C LYS A 430 7.84 14.46 -13.71
N VAL A 431 8.59 14.79 -12.65
CA VAL A 431 9.73 13.97 -12.21
C VAL A 431 9.26 12.58 -11.77
N LYS A 432 8.17 12.46 -11.02
CA LYS A 432 7.60 11.15 -10.65
C LYS A 432 7.20 10.34 -11.88
N GLU A 433 6.62 10.97 -12.90
CA GLU A 433 6.31 10.30 -14.17
C GLU A 433 7.56 9.81 -14.92
N TYR A 434 8.62 10.62 -14.99
CA TYR A 434 9.89 10.19 -15.59
C TYR A 434 10.49 8.99 -14.86
N LEU A 435 10.38 8.96 -13.53
CA LEU A 435 10.90 7.86 -12.73
C LEU A 435 10.07 6.59 -12.89
N ALA A 436 8.74 6.68 -12.89
CA ALA A 436 7.87 5.54 -13.19
C ALA A 436 8.10 4.99 -14.61
N ALA A 437 8.25 5.88 -15.60
CA ALA A 437 8.60 5.46 -16.95
C ALA A 437 10.00 4.86 -17.04
N SER A 438 10.95 5.36 -16.24
CA SER A 438 12.29 4.79 -16.16
C SER A 438 12.26 3.41 -15.54
N TYR A 439 11.40 3.19 -14.54
CA TYR A 439 11.18 1.90 -13.90
C TYR A 439 10.71 0.84 -14.91
N ASN A 440 9.69 1.15 -15.71
CA ASN A 440 9.14 0.22 -16.69
C ASN A 440 9.98 0.12 -17.98
N GLY A 441 10.44 1.25 -18.53
CA GLY A 441 11.02 1.33 -19.89
C GLY A 441 12.53 1.51 -19.95
N GLY A 442 13.18 1.82 -18.82
CA GLY A 442 14.60 2.16 -18.70
C GLY A 442 14.90 3.66 -18.89
N TYR A 443 15.69 4.24 -17.98
CA TYR A 443 15.98 5.69 -17.93
C TYR A 443 16.66 6.24 -19.19
N ALA A 444 17.43 5.45 -19.92
CA ALA A 444 18.08 5.89 -21.16
C ALA A 444 17.07 6.28 -22.24
N LYS A 445 15.94 5.58 -22.33
CA LYS A 445 14.86 5.90 -23.29
C LYS A 445 14.06 7.12 -22.81
N VAL A 446 13.81 7.21 -21.51
CA VAL A 446 13.07 8.34 -20.92
C VAL A 446 13.80 9.65 -21.16
N LYS A 447 15.13 9.69 -21.00
CA LYS A 447 15.93 10.89 -21.28
C LYS A 447 15.70 11.47 -22.69
N THR A 448 15.53 10.61 -23.69
CA THR A 448 15.18 11.02 -25.06
C THR A 448 13.72 11.46 -25.16
N ALA A 449 12.81 10.76 -24.47
CA ALA A 449 11.38 11.04 -24.46
C ALA A 449 11.01 12.39 -23.82
N MET A 450 11.82 12.90 -22.89
CA MET A 450 11.56 14.16 -22.18
C MET A 450 11.34 15.36 -23.10
N GLN A 451 11.90 15.35 -24.30
CA GLN A 451 11.77 16.45 -25.28
C GLN A 451 10.36 16.57 -25.87
N ILE A 452 9.55 15.52 -25.75
CA ILE A 452 8.23 15.39 -26.39
C ILE A 452 7.19 14.85 -25.39
N TRP A 453 7.48 15.01 -24.10
CA TRP A 453 6.79 14.28 -23.04
C TRP A 453 5.31 14.59 -23.03
N ASP A 454 4.97 15.87 -23.15
CA ASP A 454 3.60 16.34 -23.01
C ASP A 454 2.75 15.86 -24.20
N GLU A 455 3.25 15.98 -25.44
CA GLU A 455 2.54 15.51 -26.64
C GLU A 455 2.40 13.97 -26.65
N GLN A 456 3.38 13.28 -26.06
CA GLN A 456 3.39 11.82 -25.97
C GLN A 456 2.40 11.29 -24.93
N ILE A 457 2.29 11.95 -23.77
CA ILE A 457 1.42 11.52 -22.68
C ILE A 457 -0.03 11.95 -22.90
N SER A 458 -0.25 13.14 -23.49
CA SER A 458 -1.60 13.63 -23.87
C SER A 458 -2.26 12.77 -24.95
N GLY A 459 -1.46 12.00 -25.70
CA GLY A 459 -1.93 11.17 -26.80
C GLY A 459 -2.09 11.94 -28.11
N GLU A 460 -1.54 13.15 -28.20
CA GLU A 460 -1.44 13.92 -29.45
C GLU A 460 -0.60 13.20 -30.51
N LEU A 461 0.43 12.46 -30.08
CA LEU A 461 1.29 11.68 -30.96
C LEU A 461 0.74 10.27 -31.21
N ALA A 462 0.69 9.87 -32.47
CA ALA A 462 0.41 8.49 -32.83
C ALA A 462 1.56 7.55 -32.38
N PRO A 463 1.30 6.25 -32.13
CA PRO A 463 2.33 5.31 -31.65
C PRO A 463 3.59 5.21 -32.51
N TYR A 464 3.47 5.43 -33.84
CA TYR A 464 4.62 5.42 -34.74
C TYR A 464 5.51 6.65 -34.57
N GLU A 465 4.93 7.81 -34.23
CA GLU A 465 5.65 9.07 -33.98
C GLU A 465 6.39 9.01 -32.63
N ILE A 466 5.77 8.40 -31.63
CA ILE A 466 6.40 8.08 -30.34
C ILE A 466 7.61 7.17 -30.56
N LYS A 467 7.42 6.07 -31.30
CA LYS A 467 8.49 5.11 -31.58
C LYS A 467 9.66 5.74 -32.36
N SER A 468 9.39 6.62 -33.31
CA SER A 468 10.43 7.25 -34.13
C SER A 468 11.20 8.33 -33.38
N ARG A 469 10.55 9.05 -32.45
CA ARG A 469 11.16 10.20 -31.75
C ARG A 469 11.77 9.85 -30.39
N SER A 470 11.15 8.96 -29.61
CA SER A 470 11.63 8.62 -28.25
C SER A 470 12.04 7.17 -28.07
N ARG A 471 11.60 6.26 -28.96
CA ARG A 471 11.72 4.80 -28.82
C ARG A 471 11.07 4.24 -27.54
N LEU A 472 10.28 5.04 -26.83
CA LEU A 472 9.56 4.60 -25.65
C LEU A 472 8.44 3.63 -26.07
N HIS A 473 8.22 2.58 -25.27
CA HIS A 473 7.17 1.61 -25.58
C HIS A 473 5.81 2.16 -25.18
N ALA A 474 4.77 1.82 -25.93
CA ALA A 474 3.39 2.18 -25.58
C ALA A 474 2.99 1.65 -24.19
N GLU A 475 3.53 0.49 -23.79
CA GLU A 475 3.38 -0.06 -22.44
C GLU A 475 3.86 0.90 -21.35
N THR A 476 4.98 1.58 -21.56
CA THR A 476 5.51 2.56 -20.61
C THR A 476 4.60 3.78 -20.47
N ILE A 477 3.92 4.20 -21.55
CA ILE A 477 2.90 5.25 -21.48
C ILE A 477 1.70 4.79 -20.64
N GLN A 478 1.25 3.56 -20.85
CA GLN A 478 0.17 2.98 -20.04
C GLN A 478 0.60 2.89 -18.57
N TYR A 479 1.86 2.55 -18.30
CA TYR A 479 2.43 2.49 -16.96
C TYR A 479 2.40 3.86 -16.27
N VAL A 480 2.77 4.95 -16.97
CA VAL A 480 2.64 6.32 -16.44
C VAL A 480 1.17 6.70 -16.22
N LYS A 481 0.25 6.26 -17.07
CA LYS A 481 -1.20 6.46 -16.82
C LYS A 481 -1.67 5.73 -15.57
N LYS A 482 -1.17 4.51 -15.31
CA LYS A 482 -1.45 3.81 -14.04
C LYS A 482 -0.98 4.64 -12.84
N LEU A 483 0.23 5.21 -12.90
CA LEU A 483 0.75 6.10 -11.86
C LEU A 483 -0.21 7.27 -11.60
N ARG A 484 -0.68 7.96 -12.65
CA ARG A 484 -1.62 9.09 -12.52
C ARG A 484 -2.92 8.73 -11.81
N TYR A 485 -3.42 7.51 -12.01
CA TYR A 485 -4.62 7.03 -11.32
C TYR A 485 -4.34 6.62 -9.87
N ALA A 486 -3.24 5.92 -9.61
CA ALA A 486 -2.97 5.31 -8.30
C ALA A 486 -2.34 6.28 -7.30
N LEU A 487 -1.43 7.17 -7.74
CA LEU A 487 -0.69 8.06 -6.84
C LEU A 487 -1.59 8.94 -5.96
N PRO A 488 -2.67 9.57 -6.49
CA PRO A 488 -3.57 10.35 -5.64
C PRO A 488 -4.22 9.52 -4.53
N GLN A 489 -4.54 8.26 -4.79
CA GLN A 489 -5.14 7.37 -3.79
C GLN A 489 -4.17 7.08 -2.64
N ILE A 490 -2.88 6.95 -2.94
CA ILE A 490 -1.83 6.69 -1.93
C ILE A 490 -1.47 7.93 -1.13
N MET A 491 -1.55 9.11 -1.74
CA MET A 491 -1.27 10.36 -1.05
C MET A 491 -2.47 10.88 -0.24
N GLY A 492 -3.60 10.15 -0.19
CA GLY A 492 -4.85 10.63 0.40
C GLY A 492 -5.42 11.85 -0.35
N MET A 493 -5.00 12.06 -1.60
CA MET A 493 -5.38 13.19 -2.43
C MET A 493 -6.63 12.86 -3.24
N ASN A 494 -7.70 13.58 -2.93
CA ASN A 494 -8.98 13.51 -3.63
C ASN A 494 -8.77 13.75 -5.15
N PRO A 495 -9.21 12.85 -6.06
CA PRO A 495 -8.96 12.94 -7.51
C PRO A 495 -9.54 14.19 -8.20
N GLN A 496 -10.29 15.04 -7.50
CA GLN A 496 -10.86 16.28 -8.04
C GLN A 496 -9.91 17.49 -8.06
N THR A 497 -8.65 17.37 -7.61
CA THR A 497 -7.69 18.50 -7.65
C THR A 497 -6.72 18.49 -8.84
N GLN A 498 -6.91 17.61 -9.82
CA GLN A 498 -6.19 17.72 -11.09
C GLN A 498 -7.11 18.27 -12.20
N THR A 499 -7.28 19.58 -12.22
CA THR A 499 -7.29 20.30 -13.49
C THR A 499 -5.83 20.40 -13.95
N ILE A 500 -5.42 19.49 -14.84
CA ILE A 500 -4.28 19.66 -15.75
C ILE A 500 -4.84 19.96 -17.13
#